data_AF-A0A1W2LZU3-F1
#
_entry.id   AF-A0A1W2LZU3-F1
#
_cell.length_a   1.000
_cell.length_b   1.000
_cell.length_c   1.000
_cell.angle_alpha   90.00
_cell.angle_beta   90.00
_cell.angle_gamma   90.00
#
_symmetry.space_group_name_H-M   'P 1'
#
loop_
_entity.id
_entity.type
_entity.pdbx_description
1 polymer ?
#
loop_
_entity_poly.entity_id
_entity_poly.type
_entity_poly.pdbx_seq_one_letter_code
_entity_poly.pdbx_strand_id
1 'polypeptide(L)'
;MIRLLAGVPLRSDGKLTIKSLAAEAGLLRNKLTHKHTGLKDLFNALVKAQNTRPAFAEDLHRENDTLREKLAKITQERDDLKAGNERFARVVHVLEVENQQLRASAAAPDNVRSLHRPAT
;
A
#
# COMPACT_ATOMS: atom_id res chain seq x y z
N MET A 1 -21.33 17.48 25.40
CA MET A 1 -21.05 16.03 25.45
C MET A 1 -21.19 15.35 24.09
N ILE A 2 -22.40 15.30 23.49
CA ILE A 2 -22.64 14.62 22.19
C ILE A 2 -21.69 15.14 21.10
N ARG A 3 -21.54 16.46 21.00
CA ARG A 3 -20.63 17.11 20.04
C ARG A 3 -19.16 16.69 20.20
N LEU A 4 -18.69 16.60 21.44
CA LEU A 4 -17.35 16.14 21.77
C LEU A 4 -17.14 14.67 21.40
N LEU A 5 -18.15 13.81 21.64
CA LEU A 5 -18.12 12.40 21.27
C LEU A 5 -18.23 12.17 19.75
N ALA A 6 -18.78 13.12 19.01
CA ALA A 6 -18.90 13.10 17.55
C ALA A 6 -17.67 13.74 16.85
N GLY A 7 -16.68 14.22 17.60
CA GLY A 7 -15.48 14.84 17.03
C GLY A 7 -15.67 16.27 16.50
N VAL A 8 -16.76 16.95 16.87
CA VAL A 8 -17.05 18.34 16.45
C VAL A 8 -17.10 19.26 17.68
N PRO A 9 -15.98 19.46 18.41
CA PRO A 9 -15.95 20.30 19.60
C PRO A 9 -16.11 21.78 19.24
N LEU A 10 -16.82 22.54 20.08
CA LEU A 10 -17.00 23.99 19.90
C LEU A 10 -16.14 24.82 20.85
N ARG A 11 -15.87 24.30 22.06
CA ARG A 11 -15.22 25.07 23.15
C ARG A 11 -14.07 24.31 23.80
N SER A 12 -13.64 23.20 23.20
CA SER A 12 -12.63 22.30 23.76
C SER A 12 -11.66 21.81 22.70
N ASP A 13 -10.52 21.29 23.13
CA ASP A 13 -9.45 20.77 22.26
C ASP A 13 -9.81 19.44 21.55
N GLY A 14 -11.08 19.01 21.59
CA GLY A 14 -11.55 17.76 20.98
C GLY A 14 -11.12 16.46 21.65
N LYS A 15 -10.17 16.51 22.59
CA LYS A 15 -9.71 15.32 23.32
C LYS A 15 -10.86 14.73 24.15
N LEU A 16 -11.01 13.40 24.15
CA LEU A 16 -12.03 12.69 24.95
C LEU A 16 -11.65 12.59 26.44
N THR A 17 -11.47 13.74 27.10
CA THR A 17 -11.10 13.84 28.52
C THR A 17 -12.18 14.57 29.32
N ILE A 18 -12.22 14.33 30.64
CA ILE A 18 -13.13 15.03 31.55
C ILE A 18 -12.89 16.55 31.52
N LYS A 19 -11.64 16.99 31.32
CA LYS A 19 -11.30 18.42 31.19
C LYS A 19 -11.93 19.02 29.93
N SER A 20 -11.81 18.35 28.80
CA SER A 20 -12.42 18.78 27.54
C SER A 20 -13.95 18.75 27.61
N LEU A 21 -14.54 17.75 28.28
CA LEU A 21 -15.98 17.70 28.52
C LEU A 21 -16.44 18.90 29.35
N ALA A 22 -15.68 19.26 30.39
CA ALA A 22 -15.96 20.42 31.24
C ALA A 22 -15.91 21.72 30.41
N ALA A 23 -14.84 21.90 29.62
CA ALA A 23 -14.69 23.04 28.72
C ALA A 23 -15.83 23.13 27.69
N GLU A 24 -16.22 22.00 27.09
CA GLU A 24 -17.30 21.92 26.11
C GLU A 24 -18.67 22.26 26.73
N ALA A 25 -18.90 21.85 27.97
CA ALA A 25 -20.12 22.15 28.72
C ALA A 25 -20.10 23.54 29.38
N GLY A 26 -18.99 24.28 29.30
CA GLY A 26 -18.83 25.55 30.02
C GLY A 26 -18.83 25.40 31.55
N LEU A 27 -18.44 24.22 32.05
CA LEU A 27 -18.44 23.88 33.47
C LEU A 27 -17.00 23.77 34.00
N LEU A 28 -16.84 24.00 35.30
CA LEU A 28 -15.60 23.66 36.00
C LEU A 28 -15.50 22.15 36.19
N ARG A 29 -14.29 21.59 36.02
CA ARG A 29 -14.00 20.15 36.23
C ARG A 29 -14.52 19.64 37.57
N ASN A 30 -14.39 20.44 38.63
CA ASN A 30 -14.82 20.06 39.99
C ASN A 30 -16.32 19.78 40.07
N LYS A 31 -17.14 20.43 39.23
CA LYS A 31 -18.58 20.17 39.18
C LYS A 31 -18.86 18.77 38.61
N LEU A 32 -18.11 18.34 37.60
CA LEU A 32 -18.21 16.99 37.01
C LEU A 32 -17.68 15.89 37.95
N THR A 33 -16.72 16.19 38.82
CA THR A 33 -16.16 15.19 39.76
C THR A 33 -16.90 15.10 41.09
N HIS A 34 -17.57 16.18 41.55
CA HIS A 34 -18.20 16.21 42.87
C HIS A 34 -19.71 16.41 42.86
N LYS A 35 -20.29 17.04 41.82
CA LYS A 35 -21.75 17.30 41.75
C LYS A 35 -22.46 16.49 40.67
N HIS A 36 -21.81 16.26 39.54
CA HIS A 36 -22.35 15.59 38.36
C HIS A 36 -21.54 14.34 38.02
N THR A 37 -21.30 13.49 39.03
CA THR A 37 -20.55 12.23 38.89
C THR A 37 -21.17 11.31 37.85
N GLY A 38 -22.51 11.21 37.80
CA GLY A 38 -23.20 10.40 36.79
C GLY A 38 -22.91 10.81 35.35
N LEU A 39 -22.72 12.11 35.07
CA LEU A 39 -22.36 12.59 33.73
C LEU A 39 -20.91 12.23 33.37
N LYS A 40 -20.01 12.30 34.36
CA LYS A 40 -18.63 11.81 34.21
C LYS A 40 -18.62 10.31 33.92
N ASP A 41 -19.40 9.53 34.67
CA ASP A 41 -19.40 8.07 34.57
C ASP A 41 -20.01 7.61 33.24
N LEU A 42 -21.12 8.23 32.82
CA LEU A 42 -21.71 8.01 31.50
C LEU A 42 -20.72 8.39 30.38
N PHE A 43 -20.05 9.54 30.49
CA PHE A 43 -19.06 9.94 29.50
C PHE A 43 -17.91 8.93 29.42
N ASN A 44 -17.39 8.47 30.55
CA ASN A 44 -16.34 7.45 30.57
C ASN A 44 -16.82 6.11 29.99
N ALA A 45 -18.07 5.72 30.26
CA ALA A 45 -18.66 4.51 29.67
C ALA A 45 -18.78 4.61 28.14
N LEU A 46 -19.24 5.76 27.62
CA LEU A 46 -19.34 5.99 26.18
C LEU A 46 -17.96 6.07 25.49
N VAL A 47 -16.98 6.74 26.11
CA VAL A 47 -15.61 6.78 25.59
C VAL A 47 -14.99 5.38 25.57
N LYS A 48 -15.24 4.56 26.60
CA LYS A 48 -14.83 3.16 26.59
C LYS A 48 -15.54 2.39 25.49
N ALA A 49 -16.85 2.52 25.32
CA ALA A 49 -17.59 1.84 24.26
C ALA A 49 -17.12 2.22 22.85
N GLN A 50 -16.74 3.48 22.61
CA GLN A 50 -16.14 3.91 21.33
C GLN A 50 -14.72 3.36 21.11
N ASN A 51 -13.91 3.30 22.18
CA ASN A 51 -12.54 2.77 22.11
C ASN A 51 -12.46 1.25 22.20
N THR A 52 -13.54 0.57 22.55
CA THR A 52 -13.66 -0.88 22.41
C THR A 52 -13.72 -1.18 20.92
N ARG A 53 -12.54 -1.39 20.33
CA ARG A 53 -12.41 -1.84 18.95
C ARG A 53 -13.21 -3.14 18.82
N PRO A 54 -14.27 -3.18 18.00
CA PRO A 54 -15.02 -4.41 17.81
C PRO A 54 -14.06 -5.45 17.23
N ALA A 55 -14.13 -6.71 17.67
CA ALA A 55 -13.22 -7.77 17.21
C ALA A 55 -13.13 -7.85 15.67
N PHE A 56 -14.24 -7.60 14.98
CA PHE A 56 -14.33 -7.48 13.53
C PHE A 56 -13.36 -6.43 12.93
N ALA A 57 -13.10 -5.33 13.62
CA ALA A 57 -12.13 -4.33 13.17
C ALA A 57 -10.69 -4.81 13.32
N GLU A 58 -10.36 -5.70 14.27
CA GLU A 58 -9.03 -6.32 14.32
C GLU A 58 -8.85 -7.30 13.15
N ASP A 59 -9.87 -8.10 12.87
CA ASP A 59 -9.84 -9.05 11.75
C ASP A 59 -9.72 -8.34 10.40
N LEU A 60 -10.44 -7.23 10.22
CA LEU A 60 -10.34 -6.41 9.01
C LEU A 60 -8.96 -5.77 8.84
N HIS A 61 -8.31 -5.37 9.95
CA HIS A 61 -6.95 -4.86 9.89
C HIS A 61 -5.93 -5.95 9.53
N ARG A 62 -6.06 -7.15 10.13
CA ARG A 62 -5.23 -8.31 9.76
C ARG A 62 -5.39 -8.65 8.30
N GLU A 63 -6.64 -8.68 7.81
CA GLU A 63 -6.91 -8.93 6.39
C GLU A 63 -6.28 -7.85 5.51
N ASN A 64 -6.40 -6.57 5.89
CA ASN A 64 -5.75 -5.48 5.17
C ASN A 64 -4.22 -5.64 5.11
N ASP A 65 -3.60 -6.01 6.21
CA ASP A 65 -2.15 -6.24 6.28
C ASP A 65 -1.75 -7.42 5.38
N THR A 66 -2.49 -8.53 5.42
CA THR A 66 -2.22 -9.67 4.52
C THR A 66 -2.39 -9.31 3.04
N LEU A 67 -3.38 -8.47 2.71
CA LEU A 67 -3.60 -8.00 1.33
C LEU A 67 -2.47 -7.08 0.87
N ARG A 68 -1.96 -6.21 1.75
CA ARG A 68 -0.81 -5.35 1.45
C ARG A 68 0.45 -6.17 1.19
N GLU A 69 0.71 -7.20 1.99
CA GLU A 69 1.84 -8.10 1.78
C GLU A 69 1.74 -8.83 0.43
N LYS A 70 0.56 -9.35 0.09
CA LYS A 70 0.32 -9.99 -1.22
C LYS A 70 0.51 -9.02 -2.38
N LEU A 71 0.01 -7.78 -2.26
CA LEU A 71 0.20 -6.76 -3.28
C LEU A 71 1.67 -6.39 -3.46
N ALA A 72 2.43 -6.25 -2.37
CA ALA A 72 3.87 -5.99 -2.43
C ALA A 72 4.60 -7.11 -3.16
N LYS A 73 4.29 -8.38 -2.85
CA LYS A 73 4.87 -9.54 -3.51
C LYS A 73 4.54 -9.59 -5.01
N ILE A 74 3.27 -9.43 -5.38
CA ILE A 74 2.84 -9.44 -6.79
C ILE A 74 3.48 -8.29 -7.57
N THR A 75 3.60 -7.10 -6.94
CA THR A 75 4.23 -5.93 -7.55
C THR A 75 5.70 -6.22 -7.85
N GLN A 76 6.42 -6.79 -6.88
CA GLN A 76 7.82 -7.19 -7.05
C GLN A 76 7.99 -8.23 -8.17
N GLU A 77 7.19 -9.29 -8.15
CA GLU A 77 7.23 -10.34 -9.19
C GLU A 77 6.96 -9.75 -10.60
N ARG A 78 6.01 -8.83 -10.71
CA ARG A 78 5.71 -8.13 -11.97
C ARG A 78 6.88 -7.28 -12.44
N ASP A 79 7.56 -6.57 -11.54
CA ASP A 79 8.71 -5.74 -11.88
C ASP A 79 9.91 -6.60 -12.32
N ASP A 80 10.14 -7.72 -11.65
CA ASP A 80 11.20 -8.68 -12.00
C ASP A 80 10.94 -9.31 -13.38
N LEU A 81 9.70 -9.73 -13.64
CA LEU A 81 9.31 -10.26 -14.94
C LEU A 81 9.46 -9.22 -16.05
N LYS A 82 9.06 -7.97 -15.79
CA LYS A 82 9.21 -6.88 -16.77
C LYS A 82 10.68 -6.63 -17.09
N ALA A 83 11.53 -6.56 -16.07
CA ALA A 83 12.98 -6.40 -16.25
C ALA A 83 13.61 -7.58 -17.02
N GLY A 84 13.16 -8.81 -16.75
CA GLY A 84 13.57 -10.00 -17.50
C GLY A 84 13.17 -9.92 -18.98
N ASN A 85 11.93 -9.53 -19.26
CA ASN A 85 11.41 -9.41 -20.61
C ASN A 85 12.17 -8.35 -21.43
N GLU A 86 12.47 -7.20 -20.82
CA GLU A 86 13.29 -6.16 -21.43
C GLU A 86 14.72 -6.62 -21.74
N ARG A 87 15.31 -7.46 -20.87
CA ARG A 87 16.64 -8.07 -21.13
C ARG A 87 16.57 -9.02 -22.32
N PHE A 88 15.57 -9.89 -22.38
CA PHE A 88 15.38 -10.80 -23.51
C PHE A 88 15.16 -10.05 -24.81
N ALA A 89 14.31 -9.02 -24.82
CA ALA A 89 14.10 -8.18 -26.00
C ALA A 89 15.41 -7.57 -26.53
N ARG A 90 16.28 -7.08 -25.63
CA ARG A 90 17.60 -6.55 -26.02
C ARG A 90 18.50 -7.63 -26.61
N VAL A 91 18.58 -8.81 -25.99
CA VAL A 91 19.41 -9.92 -26.49
C VAL A 91 18.93 -10.39 -27.86
N VAL A 92 17.61 -10.57 -28.03
CA VAL A 92 17.01 -10.93 -29.32
C VAL A 92 17.37 -9.89 -30.38
N HIS A 93 17.25 -8.60 -30.07
CA HIS A 93 17.60 -7.54 -31.02
C HIS A 93 19.08 -7.58 -31.43
N VAL A 94 20.00 -7.78 -30.50
CA VAL A 94 21.44 -7.93 -30.81
C VAL A 94 21.67 -9.14 -31.72
N LEU A 95 21.09 -10.29 -31.39
CA LEU A 95 21.23 -11.52 -32.19
C LEU A 95 20.62 -11.39 -33.59
N GLU A 96 19.54 -10.63 -33.74
CA GLU A 96 18.95 -10.33 -35.04
C GLU A 96 19.90 -9.49 -35.89
N VAL A 97 20.51 -8.45 -35.31
CA VAL A 97 21.48 -7.59 -36.00
C VAL A 97 22.73 -8.40 -36.41
N GLU A 98 23.29 -9.20 -35.50
CA GLU A 98 24.43 -10.06 -35.79
C GLU A 98 24.12 -11.08 -36.90
N ASN A 99 22.94 -11.72 -36.87
CA ASN A 99 22.51 -12.62 -37.94
C ASN A 99 22.37 -11.90 -39.28
N GLN A 100 21.83 -10.68 -39.30
CA GLN A 100 21.71 -9.90 -40.52
C GLN A 100 23.10 -9.56 -41.10
N GLN A 101 24.06 -9.18 -40.25
CA GLN A 101 25.44 -8.91 -40.66
C GLN A 101 26.12 -10.17 -41.21
N LEU A 102 25.99 -11.31 -40.53
CA LEU A 102 26.57 -12.57 -41.00
C LEU A 102 25.99 -13.00 -42.35
N ARG A 103 24.67 -12.86 -42.54
CA ARG A 103 24.01 -13.15 -43.83
C ARG A 103 24.45 -12.19 -44.93
N ALA A 104 24.60 -10.91 -44.63
CA ALA A 104 25.11 -9.92 -45.60
C ALA A 104 26.55 -10.22 -46.01
N SER A 105 27.43 -10.57 -45.06
CA SER A 105 28.81 -10.97 -45.33
C SER A 105 28.90 -12.27 -46.14
N ALA A 106 28.02 -13.24 -45.89
CA ALA A 106 27.95 -14.48 -46.67
C ALA A 106 27.36 -14.27 -48.09
N ALA A 107 26.53 -13.24 -48.28
CA ALA A 107 25.95 -12.88 -49.56
C ALA A 107 26.84 -11.94 -50.40
N ALA A 108 27.79 -11.25 -49.76
CA ALA A 108 28.85 -10.55 -50.46
C ALA A 108 29.69 -11.58 -51.25
N PRO A 109 30.08 -11.28 -52.51
CA PRO A 109 30.85 -12.22 -53.31
C PRO A 109 32.23 -12.42 -52.66
N ASP A 110 32.37 -13.51 -51.91
CA ASP A 110 33.66 -13.95 -51.39
C ASP A 110 34.52 -14.47 -52.56
N ASN A 111 35.82 -14.26 -52.47
CA ASN A 111 36.79 -14.60 -53.52
C ASN A 111 36.96 -16.14 -53.66
N VAL A 112 36.28 -16.90 -52.80
CA VAL A 112 36.38 -18.35 -52.66
C VAL A 112 35.16 -18.99 -53.30
N ARG A 113 35.35 -19.45 -54.53
CA ARG A 113 34.36 -20.23 -55.28
C ARG A 113 34.48 -21.69 -54.88
N SER A 114 33.51 -22.22 -54.13
CA SER A 114 33.45 -23.65 -53.79
C SER A 114 33.33 -24.47 -55.08
N LEU A 115 34.34 -25.28 -55.41
CA LEU A 115 34.27 -26.22 -56.52
C LEU A 115 33.26 -27.31 -56.18
N HIS A 116 32.15 -27.32 -56.90
CA HIS A 116 31.15 -28.39 -56.82
C HIS A 116 31.81 -29.71 -57.22
N ARG A 117 31.87 -30.66 -56.30
CA ARG A 117 32.37 -32.02 -56.58
C ARG A 117 31.31 -32.74 -57.43
N PRO A 118 31.63 -33.15 -58.67
CA PRO A 118 30.67 -33.87 -59.50
C PRO A 118 30.38 -35.22 -58.85
N ALA A 119 29.09 -35.57 -58.78
CA ALA A 119 28.65 -36.89 -58.34
C ALA A 119 29.03 -37.94 -59.39
N THR A 120 29.70 -38.99 -58.94
CA THR A 120 29.86 -40.27 -59.65
C THR A 120 28.85 -41.27 -59.13
#